data_AF-A0A357A5R2-F1
#
_entry.id   AF-A0A357A5R2-F1
#
_cell.length_a   1.000
_cell.length_b   1.000
_cell.length_c   1.000
_cell.angle_alpha   90.00
_cell.angle_beta   90.00
_cell.angle_gamma   90.00
#
_symmetry.space_group_name_H-M   'P 1'
#
loop_
_entity.id
_entity.type
_entity.pdbx_description
1 polymer ?
#
loop_
_entity_poly.entity_id
_entity_poly.type
_entity_poly.pdbx_seq_one_letter_code
_entity_poly.pdbx_strand_id
1 'polypeptide(L)'
;MEYWEKIKEVEAENLVFIDESGILLGGSRAYGRSPKGTRVRELKPYYRAEKITLVGAITQQKILALMTLNGSLDGEAFKVFVKEFLLPQLWPGAVVVMDN
;
A
#
# COMPACT_ATOMS: atom_id res chain seq x y z
N MET A 1 19.24 21.07 -7.98
CA MET A 1 19.74 19.71 -7.66
C MET A 1 18.54 18.80 -7.74
N GLU A 2 18.44 18.04 -8.82
CA GLU A 2 17.29 17.15 -9.06
C GLU A 2 17.29 16.04 -8.01
N TYR A 3 16.11 15.60 -7.56
CA TYR A 3 15.95 14.54 -6.55
C TYR A 3 16.80 13.30 -6.87
N TRP A 4 16.86 12.91 -8.15
CA TRP A 4 17.65 11.80 -8.67
C TRP A 4 19.15 11.91 -8.39
N GLU A 5 19.71 13.12 -8.36
CA GLU A 5 21.12 13.33 -8.05
C GLU A 5 21.44 12.98 -6.60
N LYS A 6 20.46 13.08 -5.69
CA LYS A 6 20.62 12.75 -4.27
C LYS A 6 20.48 11.26 -4.00
N ILE A 7 19.63 10.56 -4.75
CA ILE A 7 19.36 9.13 -4.49
C ILE A 7 20.35 8.21 -5.22
N LYS A 8 20.97 8.66 -6.31
CA LYS A 8 21.82 7.82 -7.17
C LYS A 8 23.01 7.18 -6.44
N GLU A 9 23.46 7.77 -5.34
CA GLU A 9 24.59 7.30 -4.53
C GLU A 9 24.15 6.39 -3.38
N VAL A 10 22.83 6.19 -3.21
CA VAL A 10 22.28 5.28 -2.20
C VAL A 10 22.22 3.89 -2.79
N GLU A 11 22.90 2.94 -2.13
CA GLU A 11 22.81 1.52 -2.48
C GLU A 11 21.35 1.05 -2.46
N ALA A 12 20.95 0.24 -3.45
CA ALA A 12 19.55 -0.15 -3.64
C ALA A 12 18.96 -0.87 -2.42
N GLU A 13 19.80 -1.59 -1.68
CA GLU A 13 19.45 -2.31 -0.45
C GLU A 13 19.10 -1.37 0.70
N ASN A 14 19.54 -0.11 0.65
CA ASN A 14 19.23 0.91 1.65
C ASN A 14 17.95 1.71 1.34
N LEU A 15 17.34 1.51 0.17
CA LEU A 15 16.12 2.21 -0.21
C LEU A 15 14.88 1.55 0.41
N VAL A 16 14.05 2.37 1.05
CA VAL A 16 12.76 1.97 1.63
C VAL A 16 11.68 2.86 1.03
N PHE A 17 10.76 2.28 0.27
CA PHE A 17 9.69 3.02 -0.41
C PHE A 17 8.39 2.93 0.39
N ILE A 18 7.77 4.06 0.66
CA ILE A 18 6.45 4.17 1.29
C ILE A 18 5.42 4.57 0.26
N ASP A 19 4.25 3.95 0.31
CA ASP A 19 3.10 4.36 -0.49
C ASP A 19 1.77 4.03 0.22
N GLU A 20 0.68 4.66 -0.24
CA GLU A 20 -0.71 4.41 0.16
C GLU A 20 -1.49 3.70 -0.95
N SER A 21 -2.31 2.71 -0.57
CA SER A 21 -3.27 2.10 -1.46
C SER A 21 -4.64 1.93 -0.79
N GLY A 22 -5.68 2.38 -1.48
CA GLY A 22 -7.07 2.13 -1.11
C GLY A 22 -7.58 0.79 -1.65
N ILE A 23 -8.13 -0.05 -0.78
CA ILE A 23 -8.80 -1.31 -1.12
C ILE A 23 -10.30 -1.12 -0.96
N LEU A 24 -11.03 -1.23 -2.07
CA LEU A 24 -12.50 -1.18 -2.09
C LEU A 24 -13.06 -2.59 -1.91
N LEU A 25 -13.68 -2.86 -0.76
CA LEU A 25 -14.22 -4.20 -0.44
C LEU A 25 -15.46 -4.60 -1.27
N GLY A 26 -16.00 -3.67 -2.05
CA GLY A 26 -17.19 -3.86 -2.89
C GLY A 26 -16.87 -4.17 -4.34
N GLY A 27 -15.57 -4.27 -4.67
CA GLY A 27 -15.13 -4.68 -5.99
C GLY A 27 -15.64 -6.09 -6.30
N SER A 28 -16.31 -6.24 -7.44
CA SER A 28 -16.65 -7.55 -8.01
C SER A 28 -16.12 -7.61 -9.42
N ARG A 29 -15.94 -8.82 -9.96
CA ARG A 29 -15.56 -8.96 -11.37
C ARG A 29 -16.72 -8.47 -12.23
N ALA A 30 -16.41 -7.74 -13.30
CA ALA A 30 -17.43 -7.32 -14.27
C ALA A 30 -17.89 -8.48 -15.18
N TYR A 31 -17.07 -9.54 -15.28
CA TYR A 31 -17.31 -10.68 -16.15
C TYR A 31 -16.91 -11.98 -15.45
N GLY A 32 -17.67 -13.04 -15.72
CA GLY A 32 -17.33 -14.42 -15.35
C GLY A 32 -17.46 -15.35 -16.55
N ARG A 33 -17.01 -16.59 -16.40
CA ARG A 33 -17.09 -17.63 -17.44
C ARG A 33 -17.97 -18.78 -16.97
N SER A 34 -18.78 -19.32 -17.86
CA SER A 34 -19.62 -20.50 -17.62
C SER A 34 -19.62 -21.41 -18.84
N PRO A 35 -19.97 -22.71 -18.69
CA PRO A 35 -20.21 -23.59 -19.82
C PRO A 35 -21.24 -23.02 -20.79
N LYS A 36 -21.11 -23.37 -22.07
CA LYS A 36 -22.03 -22.93 -23.13
C LYS A 36 -23.48 -23.25 -22.75
N GLY A 37 -24.35 -22.26 -22.86
CA GLY A 37 -25.78 -22.38 -22.55
C GLY A 37 -26.16 -22.15 -21.07
N THR A 38 -25.20 -21.86 -20.19
CA THR A 38 -25.46 -21.63 -18.76
C THR A 38 -25.15 -20.19 -18.35
N ARG A 39 -25.89 -19.65 -17.38
CA ARG A 39 -25.72 -18.27 -16.88
C ARG A 39 -24.71 -18.22 -15.74
N VAL A 40 -23.75 -17.31 -15.80
CA VAL A 40 -22.91 -16.93 -14.64
C VAL A 40 -23.79 -16.22 -13.62
N ARG A 41 -23.76 -16.68 -12.36
CA ARG A 41 -24.42 -16.04 -11.22
C ARG A 41 -23.36 -15.69 -10.18
N GLU A 42 -23.40 -14.46 -9.69
CA GLU A 42 -22.53 -13.98 -8.61
C GLU A 42 -23.39 -13.15 -7.66
N LEU A 43 -23.13 -13.28 -6.36
CA LEU A 43 -23.69 -12.38 -5.35
C LEU A 43 -22.74 -11.20 -5.20
N LYS A 44 -23.25 -9.99 -5.42
CA LYS A 44 -22.47 -8.75 -5.29
C LYS A 44 -23.01 -7.90 -4.13
N PRO A 45 -22.14 -7.25 -3.34
CA PRO A 45 -22.57 -6.23 -2.39
C PRO A 45 -23.37 -5.12 -3.07
N TYR A 46 -24.55 -4.78 -2.53
CA TYR A 46 -25.44 -3.75 -3.09
C TYR A 46 -25.04 -2.31 -2.72
N TYR A 47 -24.39 -2.12 -1.56
CA TYR A 47 -24.01 -0.81 -1.03
C TYR A 47 -22.61 -0.36 -1.45
N ARG A 48 -22.31 0.96 -1.34
CA ARG A 48 -20.93 1.48 -1.35
C ARG A 48 -20.18 0.77 -0.23
N ALA A 49 -19.35 -0.19 -0.59
CA ALA A 49 -18.58 -0.96 0.38
C ALA A 49 -17.52 -0.08 1.04
N GLU A 50 -17.12 -0.49 2.24
CA GLU A 50 -16.07 0.17 3.01
C GLU A 50 -14.76 0.23 2.22
N LYS A 51 -14.05 1.35 2.36
CA LYS A 51 -12.67 1.52 1.92
C LYS A 51 -11.76 1.17 3.10
N ILE A 52 -10.86 0.22 2.89
CA ILE A 52 -9.69 0.05 3.74
C ILE A 52 -8.54 0.80 3.08
N THR A 53 -7.85 1.65 3.84
CA THR A 53 -6.58 2.23 3.39
C THR A 53 -5.45 1.38 3.94
N LEU A 54 -4.48 1.09 3.08
CA LEU A 54 -3.24 0.39 3.41
C LEU A 54 -2.10 1.37 3.21
N VAL A 55 -1.24 1.51 4.21
CA VAL A 55 0.05 2.17 4.08
C VAL A 55 1.14 1.14 4.31
N GLY A 56 2.09 1.07 3.38
CA GLY A 56 3.13 0.07 3.37
C GLY A 56 4.50 0.69 3.14
N ALA A 57 5.51 0.09 3.74
CA ALA A 57 6.91 0.36 3.43
C ALA A 57 7.55 -0.91 2.88
N ILE A 58 8.23 -0.82 1.74
CA ILE A 58 8.88 -1.96 1.09
C ILE A 58 10.37 -1.69 0.85
N THR A 59 11.16 -2.75 0.91
CA THR A 59 12.54 -2.77 0.42
C THR A 59 12.60 -3.59 -0.87
N GLN A 60 13.77 -3.71 -1.48
CA GLN A 60 13.97 -4.60 -2.63
C GLN A 60 13.60 -6.08 -2.33
N GLN A 61 13.70 -6.53 -1.06
CA GLN A 61 13.54 -7.93 -0.69
C GLN A 61 12.24 -8.24 0.05
N LYS A 62 11.62 -7.27 0.74
CA LYS A 62 10.46 -7.56 1.61
C LYS A 62 9.56 -6.35 1.85
N ILE A 63 8.34 -6.64 2.32
CA ILE A 63 7.51 -5.67 3.00
C ILE A 63 8.10 -5.46 4.40
N LEU A 64 8.50 -4.22 4.69
CA LEU A 64 9.17 -3.85 5.94
C LEU A 64 8.16 -3.48 7.03
N ALA A 65 7.13 -2.73 6.67
CA ALA A 65 6.06 -2.32 7.57
C ALA A 65 4.74 -2.24 6.81
N LEU A 66 3.63 -2.54 7.49
CA LEU A 66 2.28 -2.49 6.92
C LEU A 66 1.29 -2.07 8.00
N MET A 67 0.42 -1.13 7.68
CA MET A 67 -0.71 -0.76 8.52
C MET A 67 -1.96 -0.59 7.67
N THR A 68 -3.08 -1.14 8.17
CA THR A 68 -4.39 -0.94 7.57
C THR A 68 -5.28 -0.13 8.49
N LEU A 69 -6.11 0.74 7.92
CA LEU A 69 -7.12 1.49 8.66
C LEU A 69 -8.41 1.59 7.86
N ASN A 70 -9.53 1.70 8.57
CA ASN A 70 -10.82 2.00 7.96
C ASN A 70 -10.88 3.50 7.64
N GLY A 71 -11.34 3.85 6.43
CA GLY A 71 -11.37 5.24 5.98
C GLY A 71 -10.05 5.71 5.41
N SER A 72 -9.80 7.03 5.42
CA SER A 72 -8.62 7.66 4.80
C SER A 72 -7.44 7.76 5.75
N LEU A 73 -6.22 7.67 5.22
CA LEU A 73 -5.00 8.01 5.94
C LEU A 73 -4.94 9.52 6.18
N ASP A 74 -4.72 9.93 7.43
CA ASP A 74 -4.44 11.31 7.81
C ASP A 74 -3.05 11.45 8.45
N GLY A 75 -2.67 12.68 8.80
CA GLY A 75 -1.34 12.95 9.35
C GLY A 75 -1.07 12.27 10.71
N GLU A 76 -2.09 12.07 11.56
CA GLU A 76 -1.91 11.42 12.86
C GLU A 76 -1.77 9.91 12.69
N ALA A 77 -2.61 9.31 11.84
CA ALA A 77 -2.47 7.91 11.46
C ALA A 77 -1.11 7.64 10.80
N PHE A 78 -0.63 8.54 9.94
CA PHE A 78 0.70 8.41 9.33
C PHE A 78 1.83 8.49 10.38
N LYS A 79 1.74 9.40 11.36
CA LYS A 79 2.71 9.44 12.47
C LYS A 79 2.73 8.13 13.26
N VAL A 80 1.56 7.53 13.50
CA VAL A 80 1.47 6.21 14.14
C VAL A 80 2.14 5.14 13.28
N PHE A 81 1.87 5.11 11.97
CA PHE A 81 2.56 4.20 11.05
C PHE A 81 4.09 4.35 11.13
N VAL A 82 4.59 5.58 11.04
CA VAL A 82 6.03 5.84 11.12
C VAL A 82 6.58 5.38 12.46
N LYS A 83 6.00 5.85 13.57
CA LYS A 83 6.56 5.63 14.91
C LYS A 83 6.48 4.18 15.38
N GLU A 84 5.35 3.53 15.15
CA GLU A 84 5.05 2.22 15.75
C GLU A 84 5.36 1.05 14.80
N PHE A 85 5.30 1.26 13.48
CA PHE A 85 5.47 0.19 12.49
C PHE A 85 6.79 0.31 11.72
N LEU A 86 7.12 1.50 11.21
CA LEU A 86 8.27 1.68 10.32
C LEU A 86 9.59 1.87 11.07
N LEU A 87 9.68 2.86 11.96
CA LEU A 87 10.92 3.21 12.66
C LEU A 87 11.58 2.01 13.36
N PRO A 88 10.87 1.09 14.02
CA PRO A 88 11.48 -0.08 14.66
C PRO A 88 12.17 -1.04 13.69
N GLN A 89 11.85 -0.95 12.39
CA GLN A 89 12.36 -1.85 11.35
C GLN A 89 13.49 -1.21 10.52
N LEU A 90 13.74 0.09 10.66
CA LEU A 90 14.79 0.80 9.94
C LEU A 90 16.17 0.53 10.57
N TRP A 91 17.20 0.65 9.74
CA TRP A 91 18.59 0.50 10.12
C TRP A 91 19.38 1.79 9.85
N PRO A 92 20.55 1.98 10.49
CA PRO A 92 21.44 3.09 10.16
C PRO A 92 21.78 3.09 8.65
N GLY A 93 21.56 4.23 7.99
CA GLY A 93 21.79 4.38 6.55
C GLY A 93 20.58 4.05 5.66
N ALA A 94 19.47 3.56 6.22
CA ALA A 94 18.23 3.41 5.47
C ALA A 94 17.72 4.78 4.98
N VAL A 95 17.34 4.86 3.72
CA VAL A 95 16.79 6.06 3.08
C VAL A 95 15.34 5.79 2.73
N VAL A 96 14.46 6.52 3.40
CA VAL A 96 13.03 6.47 3.14
C VAL A 96 12.69 7.36 1.96
N VAL A 97 12.01 6.79 0.98
CA VAL A 97 11.48 7.45 -0.21
C VAL A 97 9.96 7.44 -0.12
N MET A 98 9.37 8.62 -0.32
CA MET A 98 7.94 8.86 -0.32
C MET A 98 7.66 9.97 -1.35
N ASP A 99 6.44 10.04 -1.86
CA ASP A 99 5.95 11.20 -2.58
C ASP A 99 5.76 12.41 -1.63
N ASN A 100 5.47 13.59 -2.21
CA ASN A 100 5.39 14.86 -1.49
C ASN A 100 3.97 15.19 -1.02
#